data_AF-A0AAU8NDU6-F1
#
_entry.id   AF-A0AAU8NDU6-F1
#
_cell.length_a   1.000
_cell.length_b   1.000
_cell.length_c   1.000
_cell.angle_alpha   90.00
_cell.angle_beta   90.00
_cell.angle_gamma   90.00
#
_symmetry.space_group_name_H-M   'P 1'
#
loop_
_entity.id
_entity.type
_entity.pdbx_description
1 polymer ?
#
loop_
_entity_poly.entity_id
_entity_poly.type
_entity_poly.pdbx_seq_one_letter_code
_entity_poly.pdbx_strand_id
1 'polypeptide(L)'
;MGWEYVIGTQEPAVLPDMIQRLAASLTYGSMYSLKQYSEGFILERDDASWPRALEVWLEEASGLEEIADGERYIYCLFHIAGEEGRVWRQQLEGVTSQFPEIFEWFEL
;
A
#
# COMPACT_ATOMS: atom_id res chain seq x y z
N MET A 1 -13.54 1.91 10.80
CA MET A 1 -13.14 2.71 9.64
C MET A 1 -11.70 2.32 9.34
N GLY A 2 -11.39 2.10 8.07
CA GLY A 2 -10.05 1.74 7.61
C GLY A 2 -9.07 2.91 7.71
N TRP A 3 -7.85 2.70 7.22
CA TRP A 3 -6.87 3.77 7.02
C TRP A 3 -6.50 3.87 5.55
N GLU A 4 -6.35 5.09 5.08
CA GLU A 4 -5.99 5.39 3.69
C GLU A 4 -4.69 6.18 3.69
N TYR A 5 -3.74 5.71 2.89
CA TYR A 5 -2.45 6.34 2.77
C TYR A 5 -2.02 6.43 1.32
N VAL A 6 -1.24 7.45 1.04
CA VAL A 6 -0.56 7.68 -0.22
C VAL A 6 0.94 7.62 0.02
N ILE A 7 1.66 6.90 -0.83
CA ILE A 7 3.11 6.93 -0.90
C ILE A 7 3.49 7.68 -2.17
N GLY A 8 3.90 8.93 -2.01
CA GLY A 8 4.36 9.79 -3.08
C GLY A 8 5.83 9.54 -3.42
N THR A 9 6.22 9.83 -4.65
CA THR A 9 7.62 9.81 -5.09
C THR A 9 7.87 10.78 -6.24
N GLN A 10 9.06 11.37 -6.29
CA GLN A 10 9.53 12.12 -7.47
C GLN A 10 10.16 11.20 -8.54
N GLU A 11 10.28 9.89 -8.26
CA GLU A 11 10.91 8.90 -9.13
C GLU A 11 9.91 7.80 -9.55
N PRO A 12 8.94 8.09 -10.45
CA PRO A 12 7.87 7.14 -10.78
C PRO A 12 8.38 5.83 -11.40
N ALA A 13 9.61 5.81 -11.93
CA ALA A 13 10.24 4.62 -12.49
C ALA A 13 10.51 3.52 -11.45
N VAL A 14 10.64 3.86 -10.15
CA VAL A 14 10.91 2.87 -9.09
C VAL A 14 9.64 2.22 -8.54
N LEU A 15 8.47 2.74 -8.89
CA LEU A 15 7.18 2.32 -8.35
C LEU A 15 6.84 0.85 -8.59
N PRO A 16 7.02 0.28 -9.81
CA PRO A 16 6.73 -1.14 -10.03
C PRO A 16 7.56 -2.06 -9.14
N ASP A 17 8.86 -1.76 -9.00
CA ASP A 17 9.76 -2.53 -8.13
C ASP A 17 9.40 -2.35 -6.64
N MET A 18 8.97 -1.14 -6.26
CA MET A 18 8.54 -0.88 -4.88
C MET A 18 7.30 -1.67 -4.51
N ILE A 19 6.29 -1.76 -5.39
CA ILE A 19 5.10 -2.60 -5.16
C ILE A 19 5.48 -4.06 -4.90
N GLN A 20 6.43 -4.61 -5.65
CA GLN A 20 6.91 -5.98 -5.45
C GLN A 20 7.58 -6.15 -4.07
N ARG A 21 8.37 -5.16 -3.64
CA ARG A 21 9.02 -5.17 -2.31
C ARG A 21 8.02 -5.05 -1.18
N LEU A 22 7.01 -4.19 -1.32
CA LEU A 22 5.93 -4.02 -0.36
C LEU A 22 5.15 -5.33 -0.19
N ALA A 23 4.74 -5.96 -1.29
CA ALA A 23 4.07 -7.26 -1.31
C ALA A 23 4.89 -8.33 -0.58
N ALA A 24 6.20 -8.41 -0.86
CA ALA A 24 7.11 -9.40 -0.28
C ALA A 24 7.44 -9.15 1.21
N SER A 25 7.21 -7.93 1.72
CA SER A 25 7.49 -7.56 3.11
C SER A 25 6.40 -7.98 4.10
N LEU A 26 5.20 -8.24 3.60
CA LEU A 26 4.05 -8.51 4.44
C LEU A 26 4.17 -9.88 5.11
N THR A 27 4.01 -9.90 6.43
CA THR A 27 3.79 -11.14 7.17
C THR A 27 2.33 -11.22 7.60
N TYR A 28 1.67 -12.31 7.27
CA TYR A 28 0.24 -12.51 7.56
C TYR A 28 -0.03 -13.95 7.99
N GLY A 29 -1.10 -14.13 8.77
CA GLY A 29 -1.54 -15.44 9.24
C GLY A 29 -2.11 -16.32 8.14
N SER A 30 -2.33 -17.61 8.44
CA SER A 30 -2.81 -18.60 7.47
C SER A 30 -4.23 -18.37 6.95
N MET A 31 -4.99 -17.48 7.57
CA MET A 31 -6.35 -17.09 7.13
C MET A 31 -6.34 -16.00 6.06
N TYR A 32 -5.14 -15.55 5.65
CA TYR A 32 -4.95 -14.55 4.62
C TYR A 32 -4.25 -15.14 3.40
N SER A 33 -4.55 -14.58 2.24
CA SER A 33 -3.87 -14.90 0.99
C SER A 33 -3.52 -13.63 0.22
N LEU A 34 -2.30 -13.56 -0.29
CA LEU A 34 -1.83 -12.43 -1.08
C LEU A 34 -2.11 -12.70 -2.57
N LYS A 35 -2.89 -11.83 -3.20
CA LYS A 35 -3.08 -11.79 -4.64
C LYS A 35 -2.28 -10.64 -5.24
N GLN A 36 -1.37 -10.98 -6.13
CA GLN A 36 -0.47 -10.00 -6.75
C GLN A 36 -0.87 -9.73 -8.20
N TYR A 37 -0.79 -8.46 -8.58
CA TYR A 37 -1.08 -7.94 -9.91
C TYR A 37 0.13 -7.17 -10.45
N SER A 38 0.08 -6.76 -11.72
CA SER A 38 1.13 -5.95 -12.34
C SER A 38 1.27 -4.57 -11.70
N GLU A 39 0.16 -4.01 -11.20
CA GLU A 39 0.08 -2.64 -10.69
C GLU A 39 -0.28 -2.58 -9.20
N GLY A 40 -0.22 -3.69 -8.48
CA GLY A 40 -0.64 -3.71 -7.09
C GLY A 40 -0.79 -5.10 -6.50
N PHE A 41 -1.36 -5.17 -5.32
CA PHE A 41 -1.70 -6.42 -4.64
C PHE A 41 -2.87 -6.22 -3.68
N ILE A 42 -3.56 -7.32 -3.39
CA ILE A 42 -4.60 -7.39 -2.38
C ILE A 42 -4.22 -8.47 -1.39
N LEU A 43 -4.28 -8.16 -0.09
CA LEU A 43 -4.29 -9.18 0.95
C LEU A 43 -5.75 -9.53 1.28
N GLU A 44 -6.16 -10.72 0.90
CA GLU A 44 -7.51 -11.22 1.14
C GLU A 44 -7.59 -12.05 2.43
N ARG A 45 -8.75 -12.04 3.07
CA ARG A 45 -9.11 -12.91 4.21
C ARG A 45 -10.11 -13.96 3.72
N ASP A 46 -10.00 -15.17 4.25
CA ASP A 46 -10.95 -16.27 4.02
C ASP A 46 -12.32 -16.06 4.74
N ASP A 47 -12.88 -14.85 4.68
CA ASP A 47 -14.20 -14.50 5.21
C ASP A 47 -15.05 -13.84 4.11
N ALA A 48 -16.21 -14.45 3.84
CA ALA A 48 -17.12 -14.06 2.77
C ALA A 48 -17.72 -12.64 2.93
N SER A 49 -17.73 -12.08 4.14
CA SER A 49 -18.38 -10.77 4.36
C SER A 49 -17.46 -9.58 4.09
N TRP A 50 -16.16 -9.74 4.33
CA TRP A 50 -15.15 -8.69 4.14
C TRP A 50 -13.84 -9.33 3.67
N PRO A 51 -13.76 -9.71 2.39
CA PRO A 51 -12.68 -10.54 1.90
C PRO A 51 -11.39 -9.75 1.70
N ARG A 52 -11.40 -8.41 1.64
CA ARG A 52 -10.19 -7.60 1.43
C ARG A 52 -9.75 -6.97 2.74
N ALA A 53 -8.53 -7.24 3.16
CA ALA A 53 -7.96 -6.71 4.40
C ALA A 53 -7.01 -5.52 4.13
N LEU A 54 -6.26 -5.58 3.02
CA LEU A 54 -5.37 -4.54 2.54
C LEU A 54 -5.41 -4.52 1.01
N GLU A 55 -5.48 -3.33 0.42
CA GLU A 55 -5.29 -3.10 -1.01
C GLU A 55 -4.15 -2.11 -1.21
N VAL A 56 -3.25 -2.41 -2.14
CA VAL A 56 -2.15 -1.52 -2.52
C VAL A 56 -2.09 -1.44 -4.03
N TRP A 57 -2.17 -0.23 -4.58
CA TRP A 57 -2.31 0.00 -6.02
C TRP A 57 -1.42 1.12 -6.50
N LEU A 58 -0.94 1.02 -7.73
CA LEU A 58 -0.40 2.14 -8.47
C LEU A 58 -1.54 2.93 -9.09
N GLU A 59 -1.61 4.20 -8.75
CA GLU A 59 -2.61 5.10 -9.27
C GLU A 59 -1.97 6.34 -9.90
N GLU A 60 -2.78 7.09 -10.64
CA GLU A 60 -2.43 8.39 -11.19
C GLU A 60 -3.25 9.45 -10.45
N ALA A 61 -2.58 10.48 -9.95
CA ALA A 61 -3.22 11.51 -9.16
C ALA A 61 -4.21 12.33 -10.01
N SER A 62 -5.38 12.58 -9.45
CA SER A 62 -6.41 13.45 -10.02
C SER A 62 -7.18 14.13 -8.89
N GLY A 63 -6.76 15.34 -8.52
CA GLY A 63 -7.35 16.14 -7.45
C GLY A 63 -6.85 15.78 -6.04
N LEU A 64 -5.65 15.21 -5.92
CA LEU A 64 -4.98 15.01 -4.63
C LEU A 64 -4.21 16.29 -4.23
N GLU A 65 -4.27 16.69 -2.97
CA GLU A 65 -3.59 17.90 -2.49
C GLU A 65 -2.08 17.69 -2.41
N GLU A 66 -1.67 16.46 -2.09
CA GLU A 66 -0.29 16.07 -1.81
C GLU A 66 0.51 15.71 -3.07
N ILE A 67 -0.18 15.38 -4.17
CA ILE A 67 0.45 14.89 -5.41
C ILE A 67 -0.13 15.61 -6.62
N ALA A 68 0.74 16.09 -7.50
CA ALA A 68 0.32 16.82 -8.68
C ALA A 68 -0.44 15.91 -9.66
N ASP A 69 -1.49 16.46 -10.29
CA ASP A 69 -2.29 15.74 -11.28
C ASP A 69 -1.41 15.12 -12.39
N GLY A 70 -1.68 13.84 -12.70
CA GLY A 70 -0.92 13.07 -13.69
C GLY A 70 0.34 12.39 -13.14
N GLU A 71 0.74 12.64 -11.89
CA GLU A 71 1.83 11.90 -11.25
C GLU A 71 1.36 10.55 -10.72
N ARG A 72 2.25 9.54 -10.78
CA ARG A 72 1.95 8.20 -10.27
C ARG A 72 2.35 8.07 -8.81
N TYR A 73 1.54 7.35 -8.05
CA TYR A 73 1.76 7.12 -6.63
C TYR A 73 1.31 5.72 -6.21
N ILE A 74 1.65 5.30 -4.99
CA ILE A 74 1.12 4.08 -4.40
C ILE A 74 -0.02 4.44 -3.45
N TYR A 75 -1.23 4.01 -3.77
CA TYR A 75 -2.38 4.07 -2.88
C TYR A 75 -2.38 2.83 -1.97
N CYS A 76 -2.61 3.03 -0.66
CA CYS A 76 -2.73 1.96 0.34
C CYS A 76 -4.04 2.11 1.11
N LEU A 77 -4.90 1.09 1.03
CA LEU A 77 -6.19 1.03 1.74
C LEU A 77 -6.22 -0.14 2.70
N PHE A 78 -6.25 0.16 3.99
CA PHE A 78 -6.35 -0.81 5.07
C PHE A 78 -7.81 -0.95 5.50
N HIS A 79 -8.49 -2.02 5.09
CA HIS A 79 -9.88 -2.28 5.44
C HIS A 79 -10.07 -2.73 6.89
N ILE A 80 -9.01 -3.26 7.51
CA ILE A 80 -9.01 -3.63 8.92
C ILE A 80 -8.33 -2.56 9.78
N ALA A 81 -9.03 -2.15 10.83
CA ALA A 81 -8.43 -1.37 11.91
C ALA A 81 -8.06 -2.31 13.06
N GLY A 82 -6.91 -2.08 13.68
CA GLY A 82 -6.43 -2.89 14.81
C GLY A 82 -4.94 -3.17 14.75
N GLU A 83 -4.48 -4.13 15.55
CA GLU A 83 -3.07 -4.49 15.64
C GLU A 83 -2.52 -5.03 14.31
N GLU A 84 -3.26 -5.91 13.62
CA GLU A 84 -2.85 -6.47 12.33
C GLU A 84 -2.62 -5.38 11.27
N GLY A 85 -3.60 -4.47 11.11
CA GLY A 85 -3.46 -3.35 10.19
C GLY A 85 -2.28 -2.44 10.53
N ARG A 86 -2.02 -2.19 11.83
CA ARG A 86 -0.85 -1.40 12.27
C ARG A 86 0.46 -2.08 11.95
N VAL A 87 0.54 -3.39 12.16
CA VAL A 87 1.74 -4.18 11.84
C VAL A 87 2.02 -4.11 10.34
N TRP A 88 1.01 -4.29 9.49
CA TRP A 88 1.20 -4.19 8.04
C TRP A 88 1.62 -2.78 7.62
N ARG A 89 0.99 -1.73 8.17
CA ARG A 89 1.40 -0.35 7.93
C ARG A 89 2.88 -0.14 8.27
N GLN A 90 3.31 -0.60 9.45
CA GLN A 90 4.71 -0.52 9.88
C GLN A 90 5.67 -1.32 8.99
N GLN A 91 5.23 -2.46 8.45
CA GLN A 91 6.01 -3.25 7.50
C GLN A 91 6.22 -2.49 6.20
N LEU A 92 5.15 -1.91 5.65
CA LEU A 92 5.24 -1.08 4.44
C LEU A 92 6.11 0.16 4.67
N GLU A 93 5.90 0.88 5.77
CA GLU A 93 6.73 2.02 6.19
C GLU A 93 8.20 1.61 6.36
N GLY A 94 8.47 0.42 6.90
CA GLY A 94 9.83 -0.10 7.08
C GLY A 94 10.55 -0.40 5.75
N VAL A 95 9.83 -0.73 4.69
CA VAL A 95 10.40 -0.89 3.34
C VAL A 95 10.74 0.49 2.75
N THR A 96 9.81 1.43 2.78
CA THR A 96 10.00 2.76 2.19
C THR A 96 11.02 3.59 2.96
N SER A 97 11.12 3.41 4.28
CA SER A 97 12.09 4.12 5.14
C SER A 97 13.55 3.78 4.82
N GLN A 98 13.80 2.74 4.02
CA GLN A 98 15.14 2.46 3.47
C GLN A 98 15.54 3.45 2.36
N PHE A 99 14.56 4.22 1.85
CA PHE A 99 14.71 5.20 0.78
C PHE A 99 13.98 6.52 1.15
N PRO A 100 14.36 7.17 2.27
CA PRO A 100 13.61 8.30 2.84
C PRO A 100 13.64 9.56 1.96
N GLU A 101 14.57 9.66 1.01
CA GLU A 101 14.64 10.77 0.04
C GLU A 101 13.76 10.52 -1.20
N ILE A 102 13.24 9.30 -1.37
CA ILE A 102 12.50 8.87 -2.57
C ILE A 102 11.00 8.76 -2.27
N PHE A 103 10.63 8.35 -1.06
CA PHE A 103 9.24 8.09 -0.69
C PHE A 103 8.81 8.91 0.51
N GLU A 104 7.61 9.48 0.39
CA GLU A 104 6.93 10.20 1.46
C GLU A 104 5.52 9.64 1.64
N TRP A 105 5.07 9.57 2.89
CA TRP A 105 3.77 9.04 3.27
C TRP A 105 2.81 10.17 3.64
N PHE A 106 1.59 10.09 3.13
CA PHE A 106 0.49 11.00 3.45
C PHE A 106 -0.73 10.19 3.89
N GLU A 107 -1.44 10.65 4.91
CA GLU A 107 -2.73 10.09 5.34
C GLU A 107 -3.85 10.87 4.66
N LEU A 108 -4.84 10.17 4.09
CA LEU A 108 -6.01 10.75 3.42
C LEU A 108 -7.23 10.87 4.35
#